data_AF-A0A4Y2SEX4-F1
#
_entry.id   AF-A0A4Y2SEX4-F1
#
_cell.length_a   1.000
_cell.length_b   1.000
_cell.length_c   1.000
_cell.angle_alpha   90.00
_cell.angle_beta   90.00
_cell.angle_gamma   90.00
#
_symmetry.space_group_name_H-M   'P 1'
#
loop_
_entity.id
_entity.type
_entity.pdbx_description
1 polymer ?
#
loop_
_entity_poly.entity_id
_entity_poly.type
_entity_poly.pdbx_seq_one_letter_code
_entity_poly.pdbx_strand_id
1 'polypeptide(L)'
;MSSEAIQSISVKKLSYFSPYIYCIASEDIASRLKKQSLHITAENYHKSKYQLLIGNIPDILTISKWTGNRVQDRLIARIISKTITTPGLLSRFNLHLDPLCRICNEINDISHILLRCQKYASVRAILWRKLNIVSANITYDVLLSQVLINKNHFLIFVQTLKYFDID
;
A
#
# COMPACT_ATOMS: atom_id res chain seq x y z
N MET A 1 16.72 39.23 7.62
CA MET A 1 16.23 38.18 6.71
C MET A 1 15.05 37.52 7.40
N SER A 2 13.83 37.91 6.98
CA SER A 2 12.58 37.63 7.69
C SER A 2 12.15 36.16 7.54
N SER A 3 11.48 35.67 8.59
CA SER A 3 10.93 34.32 8.80
C SER A 3 10.04 33.78 7.66
N GLU A 4 9.64 34.63 6.70
CA GLU A 4 8.74 34.27 5.60
C GLU A 4 9.42 33.44 4.50
N ALA A 5 10.74 33.57 4.33
CA ALA A 5 11.48 32.77 3.35
C ALA A 5 11.61 31.29 3.77
N ILE A 6 11.63 31.00 5.07
CA ILE A 6 11.72 29.62 5.58
C ILE A 6 10.34 28.94 5.53
N GLN A 7 9.26 29.70 5.64
CA GLN A 7 7.89 29.19 5.62
C GLN A 7 7.40 28.86 4.20
N SER A 8 7.93 29.52 3.17
CA SER A 8 7.63 29.18 1.76
C SER A 8 8.35 27.91 1.27
N ILE A 9 9.45 27.51 1.92
CA ILE A 9 10.20 26.28 1.60
C ILE A 9 9.56 25.05 2.26
N SER A 10 8.95 25.21 3.45
CA SER A 10 8.29 24.11 4.17
C SER A 10 6.91 23.74 3.60
N VAL A 11 6.20 24.68 2.98
CA VAL A 11 4.90 24.41 2.32
C VAL A 11 5.05 23.74 0.95
N LYS A 12 6.18 23.94 0.25
CA LYS A 12 6.45 23.30 -1.06
C LYS A 12 6.78 21.80 -0.98
N LYS A 13 7.00 21.24 0.21
CA LYS A 13 7.33 19.81 0.40
C LYS A 13 6.14 18.91 0.70
N LEU A 14 4.92 19.46 0.82
CA LEU A 14 3.72 18.71 1.25
C LEU A 14 2.76 18.29 0.11
N SER A 15 3.16 18.42 -1.15
CA SER A 15 2.22 18.32 -2.28
C SER A 15 2.81 17.60 -3.50
N TYR A 16 3.27 16.36 -3.34
CA TYR A 16 3.51 15.46 -4.49
C TYR A 16 2.87 14.09 -4.31
N PHE A 17 1.70 14.10 -3.67
CA PHE A 17 0.79 12.97 -3.68
C PHE A 17 0.08 12.93 -5.03
N SER A 18 0.30 11.90 -5.85
CA SER A 18 -0.40 11.78 -7.13
C SER A 18 -1.92 11.64 -6.90
N PRO A 19 -2.74 12.62 -7.32
CA PRO A 19 -4.21 12.55 -7.19
C PRO A 19 -4.80 11.30 -7.85
N TYR A 20 -4.09 10.73 -8.83
CA TYR A 20 -4.46 9.53 -9.55
C TYR A 20 -4.43 8.26 -8.69
N ILE A 21 -3.48 8.12 -7.74
CA ILE A 21 -3.46 6.96 -6.83
C ILE A 21 -4.64 7.00 -5.87
N TYR A 22 -4.91 8.17 -5.30
CA TYR A 22 -6.09 8.34 -4.44
C TYR A 22 -7.38 8.08 -5.21
N CYS A 23 -7.48 8.53 -6.46
CA CYS A 23 -8.64 8.26 -7.31
C CYS A 23 -8.82 6.75 -7.53
N ILE A 24 -7.77 6.02 -7.95
CA ILE A 24 -7.84 4.56 -8.18
C ILE A 24 -8.16 3.79 -6.90
N ALA A 25 -7.47 4.11 -5.80
CA ALA A 25 -7.68 3.43 -4.52
C ALA A 25 -9.08 3.69 -3.96
N SER A 26 -9.58 4.93 -4.08
CA SER A 26 -10.93 5.30 -3.62
C SER A 26 -12.00 4.72 -4.53
N GLU A 27 -11.83 4.75 -5.85
CA GLU A 27 -12.76 4.18 -6.84
C GLU A 27 -12.91 2.67 -6.66
N ASP A 28 -11.81 1.95 -6.44
CA ASP A 28 -11.85 0.49 -6.28
C ASP A 28 -12.36 0.06 -4.91
N ILE A 29 -11.99 0.77 -3.82
CA ILE A 29 -12.60 0.57 -2.50
C ILE A 29 -14.10 0.86 -2.60
N ALA A 30 -14.52 1.98 -3.18
CA ALA A 30 -15.92 2.33 -3.36
C ALA A 30 -16.66 1.32 -4.25
N SER A 31 -16.03 0.81 -5.31
CA SER A 31 -16.60 -0.21 -6.20
C SER A 31 -16.79 -1.56 -5.49
N ARG A 32 -15.81 -2.00 -4.69
CA ARG A 32 -15.93 -3.23 -3.89
C ARG A 32 -16.90 -3.08 -2.72
N LEU A 33 -16.90 -1.94 -2.04
CA LEU A 33 -17.91 -1.56 -1.04
C LEU A 33 -19.32 -1.58 -1.63
N LYS A 34 -19.50 -1.04 -2.84
CA LYS A 34 -20.77 -1.06 -3.58
C LYS A 34 -21.19 -2.47 -3.99
N LYS A 35 -20.22 -3.35 -4.30
CA LYS A 35 -20.49 -4.75 -4.64
C LYS A 35 -20.82 -5.60 -3.41
N GLN A 36 -20.28 -5.26 -2.24
CA GLN A 36 -20.48 -5.99 -0.98
C GLN A 36 -21.63 -5.46 -0.13
N SER A 37 -22.10 -4.24 -0.36
CA SER A 37 -23.20 -3.65 0.42
C SER A 37 -24.49 -3.53 -0.38
N LEU A 38 -25.60 -3.88 0.25
CA LEU A 38 -26.92 -3.35 -0.12
C LEU A 38 -27.13 -1.92 0.40
N HIS A 39 -26.27 -1.39 1.27
CA HIS A 39 -26.38 -0.02 1.80
C HIS A 39 -25.09 0.45 2.50
N ILE A 40 -24.08 0.97 1.78
CA ILE A 40 -23.02 1.79 2.39
C ILE A 40 -22.69 2.96 1.44
N THR A 41 -22.85 4.20 1.94
CA THR A 41 -22.63 5.45 1.20
C THR A 41 -21.17 5.91 1.28
N ALA A 42 -20.74 6.72 0.31
CA ALA A 42 -19.40 7.34 0.22
C ALA A 42 -18.99 8.10 1.50
N GLU A 43 -19.94 8.48 2.34
CA GLU A 43 -19.74 9.20 3.60
C GLU A 43 -18.92 8.42 4.65
N ASN A 44 -19.06 7.09 4.69
CA ASN A 44 -18.30 6.24 5.62
C ASN A 44 -16.81 6.13 5.26
N TYR A 45 -16.47 6.29 3.98
CA TYR A 45 -15.08 6.32 3.52
C TYR A 45 -14.38 7.62 3.95
N HIS A 46 -15.02 8.78 3.73
CA HIS A 46 -14.50 10.09 4.12
C HIS A 46 -14.36 10.28 5.64
N LYS A 47 -15.24 9.65 6.43
CA LYS A 47 -15.16 9.63 7.89
C LYS A 47 -14.12 8.64 8.44
N SER A 48 -13.69 7.65 7.64
CA SER A 48 -12.61 6.76 8.06
C SER A 48 -11.29 7.53 8.04
N LYS A 49 -10.55 7.47 9.14
CA LYS A 49 -9.28 8.17 9.42
C LYS A 49 -8.11 7.78 8.47
N TYR A 50 -8.41 7.16 7.32
CA TYR A 50 -7.48 6.53 6.39
C TYR A 50 -6.55 7.52 5.70
N GLN A 51 -6.97 8.77 5.48
CA GLN A 51 -6.11 9.77 4.84
C GLN A 51 -4.81 10.03 5.62
N LEU A 52 -4.82 9.87 6.95
CA LEU A 52 -3.62 10.01 7.80
C LEU A 52 -2.71 8.76 7.78
N LEU A 53 -3.24 7.59 7.44
CA LEU A 53 -2.51 6.30 7.45
C LEU A 53 -1.78 6.00 6.14
N ILE A 54 -2.14 6.72 5.08
CA ILE A 54 -1.65 6.48 3.71
C ILE A 54 -0.19 6.95 3.50
N GLY A 55 0.41 7.65 4.48
CA GLY A 55 1.84 8.01 4.44
C GLY A 55 2.17 8.89 3.23
N ASN A 56 3.43 8.90 2.78
CA ASN A 56 3.85 9.54 1.52
C ASN A 56 3.71 8.55 0.35
N ILE A 57 2.89 8.89 -0.66
CA ILE A 57 2.69 8.05 -1.84
C ILE A 57 3.65 8.52 -2.96
N PRO A 58 4.56 7.67 -3.45
CA PRO A 58 5.38 7.95 -4.62
C PRO A 58 4.54 8.16 -5.89
N ASP A 59 5.03 9.02 -6.78
CA ASP A 59 4.32 9.39 -8.02
C ASP A 59 4.12 8.20 -8.96
N ILE A 60 2.85 7.86 -9.22
CA ILE A 60 2.45 6.77 -10.11
C ILE A 60 2.88 6.97 -11.56
N LEU A 61 3.05 8.20 -12.03
CA LEU A 61 3.51 8.45 -13.41
C LEU A 61 4.95 7.98 -13.61
N THR A 62 5.72 7.88 -12.53
CA THR A 62 7.07 7.30 -12.55
C THR A 62 6.99 5.77 -12.54
N ILE A 63 6.05 5.20 -11.77
CA ILE A 63 5.87 3.75 -11.61
C ILE A 63 5.20 3.10 -12.82
N SER A 64 4.25 3.77 -13.46
CA SER A 64 3.53 3.27 -14.64
C SER A 64 4.44 3.07 -15.85
N LYS A 65 5.61 3.73 -15.88
CA LYS A 65 6.65 3.48 -16.88
C LYS A 65 7.34 2.12 -16.70
N TRP A 66 7.19 1.51 -15.53
CA TRP A 66 7.86 0.24 -15.19
C TRP A 66 6.92 -0.97 -15.21
N THR A 67 5.61 -0.75 -15.22
CA THR A 67 4.59 -1.81 -15.32
C THR A 67 4.27 -2.11 -16.79
N GLY A 68 3.83 -3.34 -17.05
CA GLY A 68 3.50 -3.79 -18.42
C GLY A 68 2.03 -3.60 -18.80
N ASN A 69 1.15 -3.31 -17.83
CA ASN A 69 -0.28 -3.14 -18.06
C ASN A 69 -0.99 -2.44 -16.89
N ARG A 70 -2.22 -1.98 -17.17
CA ARG A 70 -3.10 -1.28 -16.22
C ARG A 70 -3.50 -2.11 -15.00
N VAL A 71 -3.49 -3.45 -15.07
CA VAL A 71 -3.83 -4.31 -13.92
C VAL A 71 -2.70 -4.27 -12.90
N GLN A 72 -1.44 -4.34 -13.34
CA GLN A 72 -0.27 -4.19 -12.48
C GLN A 72 -0.21 -2.80 -11.86
N ASP A 73 -0.53 -1.74 -12.62
CA ASP A 73 -0.60 -0.37 -12.08
C ASP A 73 -1.55 -0.26 -10.90
N ARG A 74 -2.75 -0.82 -11.02
CA ARG A 74 -3.75 -0.81 -9.94
C ARG A 74 -3.27 -1.58 -8.72
N LEU A 75 -2.73 -2.79 -8.93
CA LEU A 75 -2.21 -3.61 -7.83
C LEU A 75 -1.11 -2.86 -7.06
N ILE A 76 -0.18 -2.24 -7.78
CA ILE A 76 0.94 -1.52 -7.17
C ILE A 76 0.49 -0.24 -6.49
N ALA A 77 -0.42 0.51 -7.10
CA ALA A 77 -1.05 1.66 -6.47
C ALA A 77 -1.65 1.28 -5.11
N ARG A 78 -2.42 0.17 -5.07
CA ARG A 78 -3.05 -0.34 -3.84
C ARG A 78 -2.05 -0.77 -2.78
N ILE A 79 -0.94 -1.40 -3.17
CA ILE A 79 0.11 -1.77 -2.23
C ILE A 79 0.73 -0.50 -1.65
N ILE A 80 1.10 0.46 -2.48
CA ILE A 80 1.73 1.69 -2.03
C ILE A 80 0.81 2.48 -1.09
N SER A 81 -0.49 2.60 -1.42
CA SER A 81 -1.48 3.25 -0.57
C SER A 81 -2.01 2.39 0.58
N LYS A 82 -1.55 1.13 0.72
CA LYS A 82 -2.03 0.15 1.70
C LYS A 82 -3.55 -0.13 1.62
N THR A 83 -4.12 -0.03 0.42
CA THR A 83 -5.56 -0.21 0.14
C THR A 83 -5.89 -1.52 -0.57
N ILE A 84 -4.97 -2.49 -0.55
CA ILE A 84 -5.22 -3.83 -1.10
C ILE A 84 -6.22 -4.60 -0.22
N THR A 85 -7.12 -5.34 -0.85
CA THR A 85 -8.27 -5.91 -0.15
C THR A 85 -7.82 -7.08 0.70
N THR A 86 -7.76 -6.87 2.01
CA THR A 86 -7.34 -7.88 2.98
C THR A 86 -8.41 -7.98 4.08
N PRO A 87 -8.56 -9.12 4.77
CA PRO A 87 -9.50 -9.24 5.88
C PRO A 87 -9.31 -8.14 6.94
N GLY A 88 -8.07 -7.79 7.26
CA GLY A 88 -7.74 -6.70 8.18
C GLY A 88 -8.16 -5.32 7.68
N LEU A 89 -8.07 -5.05 6.36
CA LEU A 89 -8.60 -3.82 5.77
C LEU A 89 -10.13 -3.79 5.80
N LEU A 90 -10.78 -4.86 5.34
CA LEU A 90 -12.24 -4.95 5.22
C LEU A 90 -12.94 -4.87 6.58
N SER A 91 -12.36 -5.49 7.61
CA SER A 91 -12.91 -5.45 8.97
C SER A 91 -12.98 -4.04 9.54
N ARG A 92 -12.03 -3.14 9.19
CA ARG A 92 -12.08 -1.72 9.59
C ARG A 92 -13.30 -0.98 9.02
N PHE A 93 -13.90 -1.51 7.96
CA PHE A 93 -15.13 -0.98 7.35
C PHE A 93 -16.37 -1.81 7.70
N ASN A 94 -16.28 -2.73 8.67
CA ASN A 94 -17.33 -3.66 9.06
C ASN A 94 -17.81 -4.60 7.92
N LEU A 95 -16.94 -4.90 6.96
CA LEU A 95 -17.25 -5.77 5.81
C LEU A 95 -16.76 -7.21 6.00
N HIS A 96 -15.96 -7.45 7.04
CA HIS A 96 -15.40 -8.76 7.35
C HIS A 96 -15.32 -8.95 8.85
N LEU A 97 -15.89 -10.05 9.34
CA LEU A 97 -16.04 -10.30 10.78
C LEU A 97 -14.72 -10.70 11.44
N ASP A 98 -13.87 -11.46 10.73
CA ASP A 98 -12.59 -11.93 11.26
C ASP A 98 -11.39 -11.23 10.59
N PRO A 99 -10.75 -10.23 11.23
CA PRO A 99 -9.61 -9.53 10.66
C PRO A 99 -8.32 -10.35 10.70
N LEU A 100 -8.28 -11.51 11.36
CA LEU A 100 -7.03 -12.10 11.81
C LEU A 100 -6.41 -13.06 10.79
N CYS A 101 -5.08 -13.10 10.78
CA CYS A 101 -4.32 -14.12 10.08
C CYS A 101 -4.39 -15.42 10.88
N ARG A 102 -4.89 -16.51 10.27
CA ARG A 102 -5.02 -17.81 10.95
C ARG A 102 -3.71 -18.40 11.46
N ILE A 103 -2.57 -18.02 10.87
CA ILE A 103 -1.25 -18.52 11.25
C ILE A 103 -0.67 -17.72 12.41
N CYS A 104 -0.82 -16.39 12.38
CA CYS A 104 -0.12 -15.50 13.30
C CYS A 104 -1.01 -14.90 14.39
N ASN A 105 -2.33 -15.01 14.26
CA ASN A 105 -3.31 -14.38 15.14
C ASN A 105 -3.13 -12.84 15.24
N GLU A 106 -2.62 -12.22 14.18
CA GLU A 106 -2.46 -10.77 14.04
C GLU A 106 -3.44 -10.22 12.99
N ILE A 107 -3.68 -8.91 13.00
CA ILE A 107 -4.47 -8.24 11.94
C ILE A 107 -3.86 -8.57 10.57
N ASN A 108 -4.65 -9.22 9.72
CA ASN A 108 -4.27 -9.62 8.38
C ASN A 108 -4.40 -8.43 7.41
N ASP A 109 -3.54 -7.44 7.58
CA ASP A 109 -3.37 -6.33 6.64
C ASP A 109 -2.12 -6.53 5.76
N ILE A 110 -1.96 -5.67 4.75
CA ILE A 110 -0.83 -5.78 3.82
C ILE A 110 0.54 -5.65 4.51
N SER A 111 0.63 -4.89 5.60
CA SER A 111 1.88 -4.74 6.34
C SER A 111 2.22 -6.03 7.08
N HIS A 112 1.23 -6.68 7.70
CA HIS A 112 1.38 -8.01 8.26
C HIS A 112 1.81 -9.02 7.18
N ILE A 113 1.09 -9.10 6.06
CA ILE A 113 1.37 -10.04 4.96
C ILE A 113 2.81 -9.88 4.44
N LEU A 114 3.20 -8.65 4.07
CA LEU A 114 4.49 -8.40 3.42
C LEU A 114 5.69 -8.38 4.36
N LEU A 115 5.50 -8.11 5.66
CA LEU A 115 6.62 -7.88 6.59
C LEU A 115 6.75 -8.95 7.68
N ARG A 116 5.66 -9.53 8.16
CA ARG A 116 5.65 -10.27 9.44
C ARG A 116 5.05 -11.68 9.37
N CYS A 117 4.04 -11.90 8.53
CA CYS A 117 3.26 -13.14 8.49
C CYS A 117 4.15 -14.38 8.32
N GLN A 118 4.10 -15.32 9.26
CA GLN A 118 4.93 -16.53 9.24
C GLN A 118 4.69 -17.41 8.01
N LYS A 119 3.45 -17.40 7.48
CA LYS A 119 3.09 -18.08 6.23
C LYS A 119 4.04 -17.73 5.06
N TYR A 120 4.48 -16.47 4.99
CA TYR A 120 5.29 -15.95 3.88
C TYR A 120 6.76 -15.72 4.27
N ALA A 121 7.24 -16.32 5.36
CA ALA A 121 8.59 -16.11 5.85
C ALA A 121 9.67 -16.49 4.82
N SER A 122 9.52 -17.64 4.15
CA SER A 122 10.45 -18.10 3.10
C SER A 122 10.47 -17.18 1.89
N VAL A 123 9.29 -16.75 1.43
CA VAL A 123 9.13 -15.78 0.32
C VAL A 123 9.81 -14.46 0.66
N ARG A 124 9.57 -13.92 1.87
CA ARG A 124 10.25 -12.70 2.35
C ARG A 124 11.76 -12.84 2.39
N ALA A 125 12.29 -13.96 2.90
CA ALA A 125 13.74 -14.16 2.97
C ALA A 125 14.40 -14.12 1.58
N ILE A 126 13.75 -14.70 0.57
CA ILE A 126 14.20 -14.63 -0.83
C ILE A 126 14.09 -13.20 -1.35
N LEU A 127 12.97 -12.52 -1.09
CA LEU A 127 12.76 -11.14 -1.51
C LEU A 127 13.80 -10.19 -0.92
N TRP A 128 14.11 -10.31 0.39
CA TRP A 128 15.08 -9.46 1.06
C TRP A 128 16.48 -9.64 0.47
N ARG A 129 16.88 -10.88 0.19
CA ARG A 129 18.15 -11.16 -0.49
C ARG A 129 18.20 -10.51 -1.88
N LYS A 130 17.13 -10.62 -2.66
CA LYS A 130 17.07 -10.04 -4.02
C LYS A 130 17.01 -8.51 -4.03
N LEU A 131 16.43 -7.89 -3.00
CA LEU A 131 16.37 -6.44 -2.83
C LEU A 131 17.55 -5.86 -2.03
N ASN A 132 18.51 -6.70 -1.64
CA ASN A 132 19.64 -6.33 -0.78
C ASN A 132 19.24 -5.66 0.55
N ILE A 133 18.20 -6.21 1.19
CA ILE A 133 17.68 -5.77 2.48
C ILE A 133 18.36 -6.58 3.59
N VAL A 134 19.02 -5.88 4.52
CA VAL A 134 19.78 -6.50 5.64
C VAL A 134 19.08 -6.36 7.00
N SER A 135 18.00 -5.56 7.09
CA SER A 135 17.39 -5.22 8.39
C SER A 135 16.44 -6.29 8.92
N ALA A 136 16.59 -6.63 10.21
CA ALA A 136 15.69 -7.53 10.95
C ALA A 136 14.31 -6.92 11.24
N ASN A 137 14.21 -5.58 11.31
CA ASN A 137 12.99 -4.85 11.61
C ASN A 137 12.68 -3.86 10.49
N ILE A 138 12.40 -4.38 9.30
CA ILE A 138 12.04 -3.53 8.17
C ILE A 138 10.65 -2.90 8.39
N THR A 139 10.54 -1.60 8.14
CA THR A 139 9.23 -0.92 8.09
C THR A 139 8.68 -0.95 6.67
N TYR A 140 7.39 -0.67 6.53
CA TYR A 140 6.74 -0.61 5.22
C TYR A 140 7.39 0.46 4.32
N ASP A 141 7.75 1.61 4.88
CA ASP A 141 8.34 2.71 4.13
C ASP A 141 9.77 2.40 3.68
N VAL A 142 10.53 1.66 4.49
CA VAL A 142 11.85 1.15 4.10
C VAL A 142 11.71 0.12 2.98
N LEU A 143 10.74 -0.80 3.07
CA LEU A 143 10.45 -1.73 1.98
C LEU A 143 10.13 -0.97 0.68
N LEU A 144 9.20 -0.02 0.71
CA LEU A 144 8.83 0.75 -0.48
C LEU A 144 10.02 1.52 -1.06
N SER A 145 10.84 2.13 -0.20
CA SER A 145 12.05 2.84 -0.64
C SER A 145 13.02 1.92 -1.38
N GLN A 146 13.19 0.68 -0.92
CA GLN A 146 14.04 -0.32 -1.58
C GLN A 146 13.42 -0.89 -2.85
N VAL A 147 12.10 -1.06 -2.89
CA VAL A 147 11.37 -1.49 -4.10
C VAL A 147 11.47 -0.46 -5.21
N LEU A 148 11.40 0.83 -4.84
CA LEU A 148 11.32 1.94 -5.80
C LEU A 148 12.67 2.56 -6.16
N ILE A 149 13.77 2.00 -5.66
CA ILE A 149 15.12 2.53 -5.92
C ILE A 149 15.50 2.44 -7.40
N ASN A 150 15.05 1.39 -8.11
CA ASN A 150 15.24 1.22 -9.55
C ASN A 150 14.23 0.23 -10.14
N LYS A 151 14.15 0.21 -11.48
CA LYS A 151 13.24 -0.68 -12.23
C LYS A 151 13.45 -2.16 -11.93
N ASN A 152 14.69 -2.61 -11.73
CA ASN A 152 14.97 -4.04 -11.48
C ASN A 152 14.42 -4.49 -10.13
N HIS A 153 14.62 -3.70 -9.07
CA HIS A 153 14.05 -3.95 -7.75
C HIS A 153 12.52 -3.97 -7.79
N PHE A 154 11.94 -3.01 -8.51
CA PHE A 154 10.50 -2.95 -8.71
C PHE A 154 9.96 -4.21 -9.39
N LEU A 155 10.60 -4.67 -10.47
CA LEU A 155 10.18 -5.88 -11.19
C LEU A 155 10.34 -7.14 -10.33
N ILE A 156 11.43 -7.26 -9.56
CA ILE A 156 11.63 -8.35 -8.60
C ILE A 156 10.49 -8.38 -7.58
N PHE A 157 10.12 -7.21 -7.04
CA PHE A 157 9.02 -7.09 -6.09
C PHE A 157 7.70 -7.53 -6.72
N VAL A 158 7.32 -6.97 -7.86
CA VAL A 158 6.08 -7.30 -8.58
C VAL A 158 5.99 -8.79 -8.90
N GLN A 159 7.08 -9.39 -9.39
CA GLN A 159 7.13 -10.83 -9.68
C GLN A 159 6.99 -11.71 -8.45
N THR A 160 7.37 -11.20 -7.28
CA THR A 160 7.26 -11.92 -6.01
C THR A 160 5.86 -11.81 -5.41
N LEU A 161 5.10 -10.76 -5.74
CA LEU A 161 3.74 -10.54 -5.24
C LEU A 161 2.80 -11.73 -5.47
N LYS A 162 2.97 -12.48 -6.57
CA LYS A 162 2.16 -13.66 -6.89
C LYS A 162 2.26 -14.80 -5.87
N TYR A 163 3.26 -14.77 -4.99
CA TYR A 163 3.44 -15.76 -3.93
C TYR A 163 2.84 -15.31 -2.59
N PHE A 164 2.30 -14.09 -2.54
CA PHE A 164 1.48 -13.62 -1.44
C PHE A 164 0.02 -13.74 -1.87
N ASP A 165 -0.86 -14.24 -1.00
CA ASP A 165 -2.29 -14.28 -1.30
C ASP A 165 -2.88 -12.88 -1.11
N ILE A 166 -2.70 -12.02 -2.12
CA ILE A 166 -3.12 -10.61 -2.13
C ILE A 166 -3.89 -10.29 -3.42
N ASP A 167 -5.09 -9.71 -3.29
CA ASP A 167 -6.04 -9.42 -4.38
C ASP A 167 -6.45 -7.92 -4.49
#